data_AF-F9F997-F1
#
_entry.id   AF-F9F997-F1
#
_cell.length_a   1.000
_cell.length_b   1.000
_cell.length_c   1.000
_cell.angle_alpha   90.00
_cell.angle_beta   90.00
_cell.angle_gamma   90.00
#
_symmetry.space_group_name_H-M   'P 1'
#
loop_
_entity.id
_entity.type
_entity.pdbx_description
1 polymer ?
#
loop_
_entity_poly.entity_id
_entity_poly.type
_entity_poly.pdbx_seq_one_letter_code
_entity_poly.pdbx_strand_id
1 'polypeptide(L)'
;MSHSHSIGIFPASGGIGGGTVKHMLTRLPPTDLILISRHPENLASVKAQGAEIRQADYDDDSALHHAFHGIDTLFLISYASVEHEYRSQ
;
A
#
# COMPACT_ATOMS: atom_id res chain seq x y z
N MET A 1 -26.77 5.07 2.34
CA MET A 1 -25.70 4.74 1.37
C MET A 1 -24.57 4.17 2.18
N SER A 2 -24.17 2.92 1.94
CA SER A 2 -23.00 2.35 2.62
C SER A 2 -21.78 3.07 2.07
N HIS A 3 -21.08 3.85 2.89
CA HIS A 3 -19.73 4.26 2.53
C HIS A 3 -18.90 2.98 2.44
N SER A 4 -18.30 2.71 1.28
CA SER A 4 -17.26 1.69 1.18
C SER A 4 -16.06 2.22 1.97
N HIS A 5 -15.55 1.40 2.88
CA HIS A 5 -14.46 1.74 3.79
C HIS A 5 -13.15 1.31 3.12
N SER A 6 -12.32 2.28 2.77
CA SER A 6 -11.10 2.08 2.00
C SER A 6 -9.91 1.71 2.88
N ILE A 7 -9.20 0.65 2.50
CA ILE A 7 -7.99 0.20 3.21
C ILE A 7 -6.76 0.38 2.31
N GLY A 8 -5.84 1.22 2.77
CA GLY A 8 -4.53 1.44 2.18
C GLY A 8 -3.50 0.44 2.67
N ILE A 9 -2.68 -0.11 1.78
CA ILE A 9 -1.52 -0.94 2.14
C ILE A 9 -0.26 -0.33 1.51
N PHE A 10 0.73 0.04 2.32
CA PHE A 10 1.99 0.61 1.84
C PHE A 10 3.21 0.07 2.61
N PRO A 11 4.25 -0.42 1.91
CA PRO A 11 4.28 -0.86 0.51
C PRO A 11 3.58 -2.22 0.31
N ALA A 12 2.67 -2.29 -0.65
CA ALA A 12 1.84 -3.46 -0.94
C ALA A 12 2.55 -4.59 -1.69
N SER A 13 3.65 -4.33 -2.41
CA SER A 13 4.36 -5.36 -3.18
C SER A 13 5.56 -5.98 -2.44
N GLY A 14 5.80 -5.61 -1.18
CA GLY A 14 6.87 -6.17 -0.35
C GLY A 14 6.52 -7.55 0.23
N GLY A 15 7.42 -8.17 1.00
CA GLY A 15 7.15 -9.49 1.61
C GLY A 15 5.94 -9.49 2.55
N ILE A 16 5.92 -8.57 3.53
CA ILE A 16 4.78 -8.40 4.44
C ILE A 16 3.57 -7.86 3.67
N GLY A 17 3.75 -6.80 2.88
CA GLY A 17 2.66 -6.17 2.12
C GLY A 17 1.94 -7.14 1.19
N GLY A 18 2.67 -7.90 0.39
CA GLY A 18 2.11 -8.87 -0.54
C GLY A 18 1.40 -10.02 0.18
N GLY A 19 1.92 -10.45 1.33
CA GLY A 19 1.25 -11.40 2.21
C GLY A 19 -0.08 -10.85 2.74
N THR A 20 -0.09 -9.61 3.23
CA THR A 20 -1.29 -8.91 3.68
C THR A 20 -2.32 -8.74 2.56
N VAL A 21 -1.89 -8.32 1.37
CA VAL A 21 -2.77 -8.20 0.19
C VAL A 21 -3.45 -9.54 -0.12
N LYS A 22 -2.67 -10.63 -0.22
CA LYS A 22 -3.24 -11.96 -0.47
C LYS A 22 -4.26 -12.37 0.59
N HIS A 23 -4.00 -12.05 1.86
CA HIS A 23 -4.90 -12.36 2.97
C HIS A 23 -6.17 -11.50 2.96
N MET A 24 -6.06 -10.22 2.59
CA MET A 24 -7.19 -9.29 2.51
C MET A 24 -8.14 -9.64 1.37
N LEU A 25 -7.61 -10.05 0.22
CA LEU A 25 -8.41 -10.45 -0.96
C LEU A 25 -9.33 -11.65 -0.70
N THR A 26 -9.11 -12.43 0.35
CA THR A 26 -10.03 -13.52 0.75
C THR A 26 -11.15 -13.05 1.68
N ARG A 27 -11.19 -11.77 2.07
CA ARG A 27 -12.09 -11.22 3.11
C ARG A 27 -12.82 -9.96 2.65
N LEU A 28 -12.17 -9.16 1.82
CA LEU A 28 -12.67 -7.87 1.36
C LEU A 28 -12.74 -7.87 -0.17
N PRO A 29 -13.71 -7.17 -0.76
CA PRO A 29 -13.72 -6.99 -2.19
C PRO A 29 -12.48 -6.17 -2.62
N PRO A 30 -11.86 -6.49 -3.77
CA PRO A 30 -10.69 -5.75 -4.23
C PRO A 30 -10.93 -4.24 -4.37
N THR A 31 -12.17 -3.83 -4.66
CA THR A 31 -12.57 -2.43 -4.80
C THR A 31 -12.46 -1.60 -3.53
N ASP A 32 -12.37 -2.24 -2.36
CA ASP A 32 -12.17 -1.56 -1.07
C ASP A 32 -10.67 -1.38 -0.76
N LEU A 33 -9.77 -1.89 -1.62
CA LEU A 33 -8.33 -1.86 -1.40
C LEU A 33 -7.63 -0.82 -2.28
N ILE A 34 -6.76 -0.03 -1.64
CA ILE A 34 -5.81 0.88 -2.29
C ILE A 34 -4.41 0.35 -2.01
N LEU A 35 -3.76 -0.20 -3.04
CA LEU A 35 -2.44 -0.82 -2.93
C LEU A 35 -1.36 0.13 -3.42
N ILE A 36 -0.43 0.47 -2.53
CA ILE A 36 0.56 1.51 -2.78
C ILE A 36 1.93 0.86 -2.88
N SER A 37 2.69 1.13 -3.94
CA SER A 37 4.04 0.58 -4.11
C SER A 37 4.94 1.50 -4.93
N ARG A 38 6.25 1.38 -4.74
CA ARG A 38 7.27 1.97 -5.63
C ARG A 38 7.20 1.41 -7.05
N HIS A 39 6.80 0.15 -7.16
CA HIS A 39 6.77 -0.64 -8.39
C HIS A 39 5.35 -1.19 -8.62
N PRO A 40 4.40 -0.35 -9.06
CA PRO A 40 2.99 -0.72 -9.20
C PRO A 40 2.74 -1.85 -10.22
N GLU A 41 3.65 -2.06 -11.16
CA GLU A 41 3.63 -3.17 -12.13
C GLU A 41 3.58 -4.55 -11.44
N ASN A 42 4.17 -4.68 -10.25
CA ASN A 42 4.15 -5.91 -9.46
C ASN A 42 2.75 -6.25 -8.90
N LEU A 43 1.79 -5.35 -9.02
CA LEU A 43 0.42 -5.49 -8.53
C LEU A 43 -0.61 -5.63 -9.67
N ALA A 44 -0.15 -5.83 -10.91
CA ALA A 44 -1.02 -5.90 -12.10
C ALA A 44 -2.15 -6.95 -11.98
N SER A 45 -1.88 -8.10 -11.35
CA SER A 45 -2.89 -9.15 -11.15
C SER A 45 -4.01 -8.73 -10.20
N VAL A 46 -3.71 -7.89 -9.20
CA VAL A 46 -4.71 -7.40 -8.24
C VAL A 46 -5.45 -6.20 -8.79
N LYS A 47 -4.77 -5.36 -9.59
CA LYS A 47 -5.41 -4.33 -10.41
C LYS A 47 -6.48 -4.90 -11.33
N ALA A 48 -6.18 -6.03 -11.99
CA ALA A 48 -7.15 -6.72 -12.86
C ALA A 48 -8.38 -7.26 -12.09
N GLN A 49 -8.28 -7.42 -10.78
CA GLN A 49 -9.40 -7.82 -9.90
C GLN A 49 -10.22 -6.62 -9.39
N GLY A 50 -9.81 -5.38 -9.68
CA GLY A 50 -10.55 -4.17 -9.35
C GLY A 50 -9.97 -3.33 -8.22
N ALA A 51 -8.80 -3.69 -7.68
CA ALA A 51 -8.13 -2.85 -6.68
C ALA A 51 -7.52 -1.60 -7.31
N GLU A 52 -7.54 -0.49 -6.55
CA GLU A 52 -6.85 0.73 -6.93
C GLU A 52 -5.35 0.58 -6.64
N ILE A 53 -4.51 0.98 -7.59
CA ILE A 53 -3.06 0.95 -7.44
C ILE A 53 -2.51 2.37 -7.49
N ARG A 54 -1.71 2.76 -6.49
CA ARG A 54 -1.03 4.05 -6.45
C ARG A 54 0.47 3.86 -6.33
N GLN A 55 1.24 4.79 -6.91
CA GLN A 55 2.69 4.77 -6.80
C GLN A 55 3.14 5.76 -5.73
N ALA A 56 4.03 5.32 -4.83
CA ALA A 56 4.72 6.19 -3.88
C ALA A 56 6.03 5.56 -3.39
N ASP A 57 6.95 6.41 -2.97
CA ASP A 57 8.18 6.05 -2.25
C ASP A 57 8.14 6.71 -0.86
N TYR A 58 8.82 6.13 0.12
CA TYR A 58 8.98 6.71 1.45
C TYR A 58 9.70 8.05 1.44
N ASP A 59 10.59 8.25 0.46
CA ASP A 59 11.42 9.45 0.36
C ASP A 59 10.77 10.59 -0.46
N ASP A 60 9.52 10.40 -0.92
CA ASP A 60 8.76 11.39 -1.70
C ASP A 60 7.47 11.78 -0.98
N ASP A 61 7.56 12.85 -0.16
CA ASP A 61 6.45 13.38 0.63
C ASP A 61 5.23 13.77 -0.23
N SER A 62 5.47 14.37 -1.41
CA SER A 62 4.40 14.76 -2.32
C SER A 62 3.67 13.53 -2.89
N ALA A 63 4.41 12.47 -3.24
CA ALA A 63 3.82 11.22 -3.69
C ALA A 63 3.05 10.52 -2.57
N LEU A 64 3.56 10.53 -1.32
CA LEU A 64 2.85 9.98 -0.16
C LEU A 64 1.54 10.71 0.13
N HIS A 65 1.55 12.05 0.10
CA HIS A 65 0.34 12.85 0.29
C HIS A 65 -0.74 12.49 -0.74
N HIS A 66 -0.36 12.36 -2.01
CA HIS A 66 -1.28 11.92 -3.06
C HIS A 66 -1.74 10.47 -2.84
N ALA A 67 -0.81 9.57 -2.53
CA ALA A 67 -1.10 8.15 -2.40
C ALA A 67 -2.02 7.83 -1.21
N PHE A 68 -1.92 8.59 -0.12
CA PHE A 68 -2.75 8.38 1.09
C PHE A 68 -4.09 9.10 1.07
N HIS A 69 -4.32 9.98 0.09
CA HIS A 69 -5.54 10.76 0.02
C HIS A 69 -6.81 9.87 -0.02
N GLY A 70 -7.76 10.16 0.86
CA GLY A 70 -9.06 9.48 0.91
C GLY A 70 -9.02 8.04 1.41
N ILE A 71 -7.92 7.60 2.04
CA ILE A 71 -7.83 6.29 2.70
C ILE A 71 -8.44 6.39 4.11
N ASP A 72 -9.37 5.50 4.44
CA ASP A 72 -9.99 5.46 5.77
C ASP A 72 -9.12 4.72 6.79
N THR A 73 -8.39 3.69 6.36
CA THR A 73 -7.45 2.94 7.22
C THR A 73 -6.18 2.61 6.47
N LEU A 74 -5.03 3.01 7.01
CA LEU A 74 -3.72 2.74 6.43
C LEU A 74 -2.98 1.65 7.22
N PHE A 75 -2.68 0.54 6.55
CA PHE A 75 -1.67 -0.43 7.01
C PHE A 75 -0.30 -0.01 6.47
N LEU A 76 0.40 0.77 7.29
CA LEU A 76 1.76 1.25 7.01
C LEU A 76 2.80 0.25 7.51
N ILE A 77 3.60 -0.31 6.61
CA ILE A 77 4.65 -1.28 6.92
C ILE A 77 5.99 -0.55 6.92
N SER A 78 6.52 -0.25 8.11
CA SER A 78 7.82 0.38 8.27
C SER A 78 8.90 -0.36 7.47
N TYR A 79 9.67 0.38 6.67
CA TYR A 79 10.87 -0.14 6.02
C TYR A 79 12.09 0.35 6.78
N ALA A 80 12.97 -0.56 7.19
CA ALA A 80 14.21 -0.22 7.85
C ALA A 80 15.27 0.17 6.79
N SER A 81 15.17 1.36 6.19
CA SER A 81 16.24 1.89 5.33
C SER A 81 17.05 3.01 5.96
N VAL A 82 16.40 3.94 6.68
CA VAL A 82 17.11 5.15 7.12
C VAL A 82 18.07 4.89 8.29
N GLU A 83 17.91 3.78 9.03
CA GLU A 83 18.62 3.61 10.30
C GLU A 83 19.91 2.78 10.25
N HIS A 84 20.29 2.12 9.15
CA HIS A 84 21.59 1.41 9.19
C HIS A 84 22.78 2.38 9.24
N GLU A 85 22.65 3.55 8.58
CA GLU A 85 23.65 4.63 8.63
C GLU A 85 23.53 5.52 9.87
N TYR A 86 22.34 5.64 10.47
CA TYR A 86 22.13 6.47 11.69
C TYR A 86 22.37 5.73 13.02
N ARG A 87 22.17 4.39 13.07
CA ARG A 87 22.37 3.60 14.30
C ARG A 87 23.81 3.19 14.57
N SER A 88 24.72 3.44 13.62
CA SER A 88 26.13 3.05 13.70
C SER A 88 27.08 4.22 13.97
N GLN A 89 26.54 5.42 14.24
CA GLN A 89 27.30 6.55 14.80
C GLN A 89 27.28 6.54 16.33
#